data_AF-A0A966IEE2-F1
#
_entry.id   AF-A0A966IEE2-F1
#
_cell.length_a   1.000
_cell.length_b   1.000
_cell.length_c   1.000
_cell.angle_alpha   90.00
_cell.angle_beta   90.00
_cell.angle_gamma   90.00
#
_symmetry.space_group_name_H-M   'P 1'
#
loop_
_entity.id
_entity.type
_entity.pdbx_description
1 polymer ?
#
loop_
_entity_poly.entity_id
_entity_poly.type
_entity_poly.pdbx_seq_one_letter_code
_entity_poly.pdbx_strand_id
1 'polypeptide(L)'
;MAFIPARIHTIAAWLVRIEATFLFGLGAYLLLRTLTSSVEELDAVIAEIIFLILGGIGLFFAGRGFLQHGDRLALGLILGTYAFITFIAALASIPRSSTK
;
A
#
# COMPACT_ATOMS: atom_id res chain seq x y z
N MET A 1 4.98 21.42 19.63
CA MET A 1 4.74 20.06 19.10
C MET A 1 4.06 19.26 20.20
N ALA A 2 2.85 18.76 19.98
CA ALA A 2 2.10 18.03 21.00
C ALA A 2 2.84 16.73 21.35
N PHE A 3 3.08 16.50 22.65
CA PHE A 3 3.68 15.28 23.16
C PHE A 3 2.66 14.13 23.02
N ILE A 4 2.76 13.38 21.93
CA ILE A 4 1.97 12.17 21.75
C ILE A 4 2.59 11.09 22.66
N PRO A 5 1.83 10.47 23.58
CA PRO A 5 2.39 9.48 24.49
C PRO A 5 2.94 8.27 23.74
N ALA A 6 4.10 7.76 24.18
CA ALA A 6 4.85 6.68 23.53
C ALA A 6 4.01 5.43 23.21
N ARG A 7 2.97 5.14 24.01
CA ARG A 7 2.04 4.03 23.77
C ARG A 7 1.29 4.16 22.44
N ILE A 8 0.93 5.38 22.04
CA ILE A 8 0.21 5.63 20.78
C ILE A 8 1.12 5.34 19.58
N HIS A 9 2.40 5.70 19.66
CA HIS A 9 3.37 5.35 18.62
C HIS A 9 3.54 3.84 18.47
N THR A 10 3.54 3.09 19.56
CA THR A 10 3.60 1.62 19.52
C THR A 10 2.34 1.03 18.88
N ILE A 11 1.16 1.51 19.25
CA ILE A 11 -0.11 1.03 18.67
C ILE A 11 -0.18 1.35 17.17
N ALA A 12 0.21 2.57 16.77
CA ALA A 12 0.27 2.97 15.37
C ALA A 12 1.28 2.12 14.57
N ALA A 13 2.45 1.83 15.14
CA ALA A 13 3.43 0.95 14.53
C ALA A 13 2.88 -0.47 14.27
N TRP A 14 2.12 -1.00 15.21
CA TRP A 14 1.48 -2.32 15.07
C TRP A 14 0.37 -2.31 14.01
N LEU A 15 -0.51 -1.31 14.03
CA LEU A 15 -1.56 -1.15 13.03
C LEU A 15 -0.99 -1.06 11.61
N VAL A 16 0.04 -0.23 11.42
CA VAL A 16 0.70 -0.06 10.11
C VAL A 16 1.37 -1.35 9.62
N ARG A 17 1.93 -2.16 10.53
CA ARG A 17 2.51 -3.46 10.15
C ARG A 17 1.46 -4.51 9.79
N ILE A 18 0.31 -4.49 10.46
CA ILE A 18 -0.83 -5.35 10.12
C ILE A 18 -1.35 -4.95 8.73
N GLU A 19 -1.52 -3.65 8.48
CA GLU A 19 -1.95 -3.12 7.18
C GLU A 19 -0.99 -3.53 6.07
N ALA A 20 0.33 -3.38 6.27
CA ALA A 20 1.34 -3.84 5.32
C ALA A 20 1.19 -5.34 4.99
N THR A 21 0.95 -6.16 6.02
CA THR A 21 0.75 -7.61 5.86
C THR A 21 -0.52 -7.92 5.06
N PHE A 22 -1.59 -7.17 5.30
CA PHE A 22 -2.84 -7.29 4.55
C PHE A 22 -2.66 -6.95 3.07
N LEU A 23 -1.95 -5.86 2.75
CA LEU A 23 -1.66 -5.48 1.37
C LEU A 23 -0.80 -6.51 0.64
N PHE A 24 0.23 -7.07 1.30
CA PHE A 24 1.00 -8.17 0.72
C PHE A 24 0.14 -9.42 0.49
N GLY A 25 -0.77 -9.73 1.42
CA GLY A 25 -1.73 -10.83 1.27
C GLY A 25 -2.66 -10.64 0.08
N LEU A 26 -3.22 -9.44 -0.10
CA LEU A 26 -4.03 -9.09 -1.27
C LEU A 26 -3.22 -9.16 -2.57
N GLY A 27 -1.99 -8.64 -2.56
CA GLY A 27 -1.10 -8.70 -3.73
C GLY A 27 -0.78 -10.14 -4.14
N ALA A 28 -0.49 -11.01 -3.15
CA ALA A 28 -0.27 -12.44 -3.38
C ALA A 28 -1.53 -13.14 -3.88
N TYR A 29 -2.70 -12.81 -3.33
CA TYR A 29 -3.98 -13.34 -3.80
C TYR A 29 -4.26 -12.95 -5.26
N LEU A 30 -4.07 -11.67 -5.62
CA LEU A 30 -4.27 -11.20 -6.99
C LEU A 30 -3.25 -11.80 -7.97
N LEU A 31 -2.00 -11.99 -7.54
CA LEU A 31 -1.00 -12.73 -8.30
C LEU A 31 -1.47 -14.17 -8.58
N LEU A 32 -1.90 -14.89 -7.55
CA LEU A 32 -2.43 -16.25 -7.71
C LEU A 32 -3.66 -16.26 -8.63
N ARG A 33 -4.60 -15.33 -8.43
CA ARG A 33 -5.79 -15.18 -9.28
C ARG A 33 -5.40 -14.98 -10.74
N THR A 34 -4.40 -14.16 -11.01
CA THR A 34 -3.92 -13.88 -12.38
C THR A 34 -3.28 -15.12 -13.02
N LEU A 35 -2.61 -15.96 -12.23
CA LEU A 35 -2.00 -17.20 -12.72
C LEU A 35 -3.02 -18.32 -12.95
N THR A 36 -4.14 -18.33 -12.22
CA THR A 36 -5.12 -19.44 -12.25
C THR A 36 -6.40 -19.15 -13.03
N SER A 37 -6.68 -17.89 -13.37
CA SER A 37 -7.94 -17.49 -14.00
C SER A 37 -7.76 -16.46 -15.10
N SER A 38 -8.65 -16.46 -16.10
CA SER A 38 -8.71 -15.40 -17.10
C SER A 38 -9.20 -14.10 -16.45
N VAL A 39 -8.35 -13.09 -16.41
CA VAL A 39 -8.65 -11.79 -15.82
C VAL A 39 -9.22 -10.86 -16.88
N GLU A 40 -10.46 -10.39 -16.68
CA GLU A 40 -11.18 -9.50 -17.61
C GLU A 40 -10.47 -8.15 -17.83
N GLU A 41 -9.76 -7.65 -16.81
CA GLU A 41 -9.04 -6.38 -16.84
C GLU A 41 -7.59 -6.56 -16.36
N LEU A 42 -6.78 -7.24 -17.16
CA LEU A 42 -5.39 -7.57 -16.80
C LEU A 42 -4.56 -6.33 -16.46
N ASP A 43 -4.74 -5.24 -17.21
CA ASP A 43 -3.99 -3.99 -17.00
C ASP A 43 -4.28 -3.38 -15.63
N ALA A 44 -5.55 -3.39 -15.19
CA ALA A 44 -5.96 -2.90 -13.88
C ALA A 44 -5.41 -3.78 -12.75
N VAL A 45 -5.47 -5.11 -12.93
CA VAL A 45 -4.95 -6.07 -11.94
C VAL A 45 -3.43 -5.98 -11.81
N ILE A 46 -2.70 -5.78 -12.90
CA ILE A 46 -1.25 -5.55 -12.84
C ILE A 46 -0.94 -4.27 -12.05
N ALA A 47 -1.64 -3.17 -12.34
CA ALA A 47 -1.47 -1.92 -11.62
C ALA A 47 -1.79 -2.08 -10.12
N GLU A 48 -2.84 -2.83 -9.79
CA GLU A 48 -3.23 -3.11 -8.41
C GLU A 48 -2.19 -3.97 -7.68
N ILE A 49 -1.65 -5.02 -8.31
CA ILE A 49 -0.56 -5.82 -7.75
C ILE A 49 0.67 -4.95 -7.46
N ILE A 50 1.07 -4.10 -8.41
CA ILE A 50 2.20 -3.18 -8.23
C ILE A 50 1.93 -2.21 -7.08
N PHE A 51 0.72 -1.64 -7.01
CA PHE A 51 0.34 -0.75 -5.91
C PHE A 51 0.38 -1.44 -4.55
N LEU A 52 -0.18 -2.64 -4.44
CA LEU A 52 -0.21 -3.41 -3.20
C LEU A 52 1.19 -3.77 -2.71
N ILE A 53 2.10 -4.14 -3.63
CA ILE A 53 3.50 -4.43 -3.29
C ILE A 53 4.22 -3.16 -2.83
N LEU A 54 4.14 -2.07 -3.60
CA LEU A 54 4.82 -0.81 -3.25
C LEU A 54 4.25 -0.19 -1.96
N GLY A 55 2.93 -0.19 -1.82
CA GLY A 55 2.23 0.27 -0.63
C GLY A 55 2.55 -0.58 0.59
N GLY A 56 2.56 -1.91 0.45
CA GLY A 56 2.97 -2.85 1.49
C GLY A 56 4.42 -2.64 1.94
N ILE A 57 5.35 -2.42 0.99
CA ILE A 57 6.74 -2.07 1.30
C ILE A 57 6.80 -0.74 2.06
N GLY A 58 6.16 0.31 1.56
CA GLY A 58 6.14 1.63 2.18
C GLY A 58 5.61 1.61 3.62
N LEU A 59 4.48 0.92 3.85
CA LEU A 59 3.89 0.75 5.17
C LEU A 59 4.76 -0.12 6.08
N PHE A 60 5.39 -1.18 5.57
CA PHE A 60 6.29 -2.01 6.36
C PHE A 60 7.47 -1.19 6.91
N PHE A 61 8.05 -0.32 6.09
CA PHE A 61 9.10 0.59 6.52
C PHE A 61 8.59 1.70 7.44
N ALA A 62 7.40 2.27 7.19
CA ALA A 62 6.79 3.25 8.08
C ALA A 62 6.55 2.66 9.48
N GLY A 63 6.04 1.43 9.57
CA GLY A 63 5.82 0.71 10.82
C GLY A 63 7.11 0.43 11.61
N ARG A 64 8.23 0.16 10.92
CA ARG A 64 9.55 0.09 11.56
C ARG A 64 10.07 1.47 11.99
N GLY A 65 9.81 2.52 11.20
CA GLY A 65 10.20 3.90 11.49
C GLY A 65 9.51 4.48 12.72
N PHE A 66 8.31 4.02 13.08
CA PHE A 66 7.68 4.38 14.36
C PHE A 66 8.38 3.77 15.60
N LEU A 67 9.11 2.66 15.42
CA LEU A 67 9.84 1.98 16.49
C LEU A 67 11.29 2.46 16.62
N GLN A 68 11.90 2.92 15.52
CA GLN A 68 13.24 3.52 15.50
C GLN A 68 13.13 5.03 15.38
N HIS A 69 13.38 5.73 16.49
CA HIS A 69 13.38 7.19 16.62
C HIS A 69 13.65 7.98 15.33
N GLY A 70 12.65 8.78 14.92
CA GLY A 70 12.83 10.07 14.24
C GLY A 70 12.91 10.08 12.72
N ASP A 71 13.91 9.43 12.12
CA ASP A 71 14.38 9.86 10.79
C ASP A 71 13.72 9.15 9.58
N ARG A 72 13.06 8.01 9.80
CA ARG A 72 12.53 7.18 8.69
C ARG A 72 11.04 7.36 8.45
N LEU A 73 10.34 8.10 9.31
CA LEU A 73 8.93 8.41 9.15
C LEU A 73 8.68 9.26 7.91
N ALA A 74 9.55 10.23 7.63
CA ALA A 74 9.45 11.05 6.42
C ALA A 74 9.58 10.20 5.14
N LEU A 75 10.53 9.26 5.11
CA LEU A 75 10.69 8.35 3.96
C LEU A 75 9.50 7.41 3.79
N GLY A 76 8.98 6.84 4.88
CA GLY A 76 7.76 6.01 4.84
C GLY A 76 6.53 6.80 4.36
N LEU A 77 6.38 8.05 4.81
CA LEU A 77 5.31 8.94 4.39
C LEU A 77 5.44 9.34 2.91
N ILE A 78 6.66 9.64 2.45
CA ILE A 78 6.93 9.99 1.05
C ILE A 78 6.64 8.79 0.15
N LEU A 79 7.18 7.60 0.48
CA LEU A 79 6.89 6.39 -0.30
C LEU A 79 5.40 6.03 -0.28
N GLY A 80 4.75 6.12 0.88
CA GLY A 80 3.31 5.85 0.99
C GLY A 80 2.46 6.84 0.19
N THR A 81 2.81 8.12 0.22
CA THR A 81 2.13 9.17 -0.57
C THR A 81 2.37 8.96 -2.06
N TYR A 82 3.60 8.63 -2.47
CA TYR A 82 3.93 8.36 -3.86
C TYR A 82 3.14 7.16 -4.38
N ALA A 83 3.11 6.05 -3.62
CA ALA A 83 2.30 4.89 -3.95
C ALA A 83 0.80 5.26 -4.08
N PHE A 84 0.26 6.06 -3.15
CA PHE A 84 -1.13 6.49 -3.19
C PHE A 84 -1.47 7.34 -4.41
N ILE A 85 -0.58 8.27 -4.82
CA ILE A 85 -0.76 9.05 -6.04
C ILE A 85 -0.73 8.15 -7.27
N THR A 86 0.21 7.20 -7.32
CA THR A 86 0.30 6.22 -8.42
C THR A 86 -0.96 5.36 -8.51
N PHE A 87 -1.56 4.98 -7.39
CA PHE A 87 -2.84 4.26 -7.37
C PHE A 87 -4.00 5.07 -7.93
N ILE A 88 -4.14 6.33 -7.53
CA ILE A 88 -5.17 7.22 -8.07
C ILE A 88 -4.97 7.40 -9.59
N ALA A 89 -3.73 7.56 -10.04
CA ALA A 89 -3.42 7.66 -11.47
C ALA A 89 -3.76 6.37 -12.23
N ALA A 90 -3.46 5.21 -11.65
CA ALA A 90 -3.84 3.91 -12.22
C ALA A 90 -5.37 3.77 -12.30
N LEU A 91 -6.10 4.06 -11.22
CA LEU A 91 -7.57 4.08 -11.21
C LEU A 91 -8.15 5.03 -12.28
N ALA A 92 -7.53 6.19 -12.46
CA ALA A 92 -7.96 7.17 -13.47
C ALA A 92 -7.68 6.72 -14.91
N SER A 93 -6.70 5.84 -15.12
CA SER A 93 -6.36 5.29 -16.44
C SER A 93 -7.25 4.14 -16.89
N ILE A 94 -8.06 3.57 -16.00
CA ILE A 94 -9.00 2.49 -16.35
C ILE A 94 -10.01 3.03 -17.37
N PRO A 95 -10.06 2.49 -18.61
CA PRO A 95 -11.02 2.92 -19.61
C PRO A 95 -12.42 2.53 -19.15
N ARG A 96 -13.28 3.52 -18.91
CA ARG A 96 -14.70 3.22 -18.64
C ARG A 96 -15.34 2.82 -19.96
N SER A 97 -15.76 1.56 -20.05
CA SER A 97 -16.63 1.08 -21.12
C SER A 97 -17.82 2.03 -21.26
N SER A 98 -17.88 2.73 -22.39
CA SER A 98 -19.02 3.57 -22.75
C SER A 98 -20.13 2.63 -23.19
N THR A 99 -21.07 2.37 -22.28
CA THR A 99 -22.34 1.72 -22.60
C THR A 99 -23.05 2.59 -23.63
N LYS A 100 -23.02 2.17 -24.90
CA LYS A 100 -23.95 2.65 -25.92
C LYS A 100 -25.32 2.02 -25.71
#